data_AF-A0A944X0X9-F1
#
_entry.id   AF-A0A944X0X9-F1
#
_cell.length_a   1.000
_cell.length_b   1.000
_cell.length_c   1.000
_cell.angle_alpha   90.00
_cell.angle_beta   90.00
_cell.angle_gamma   90.00
#
_symmetry.space_group_name_H-M   'P 1'
#
loop_
_entity.id
_entity.type
_entity.pdbx_description
1 polymer ?
#
loop_
_entity_poly.entity_id
_entity_poly.type
_entity_poly.pdbx_seq_one_letter_code
_entity_poly.pdbx_strand_id
1 'polypeptide(L)'
;ALFNLIQALRDHDKELAEWIDGINQAAVRGKIKTTKTEIGKIKIIIPDELDYEDFASSLMIKIAEVNKNPTGTTGIGSKLGKTERKGSFTRIFKTLCDYTLDVLENNLVNPTFEKIHPAVKIYQKDALEVEKDGKINHNNISHCVRLGLLRKAEKRSYELTGLGHLYKVGGIDFGTLIKNQLLTYAQATDNGLFYPYRLSLEFLLKVREISFIPFAYSLFSIQFNDNGTPDIETAVSVAQAIIQEYPSIAITSETNKAEILTELNEHHPTGFNYNDIWTDRTTTGNQFRYLGRHLQVYDDIIEFDFKTLKIKSDSDQKILDLLDKSKDAVDRKSYEEKIWIV
;
A
#
# COMPACT_ATOMS: atom_id res chain seq x y z
N ALA A 1 -5.42 -30.02 -19.75
CA ALA A 1 -5.03 -30.49 -21.11
C ALA A 1 -4.90 -29.32 -22.08
N LEU A 2 -5.95 -28.53 -22.32
CA LEU A 2 -5.93 -27.41 -23.27
C LEU A 2 -4.83 -26.36 -23.00
N PHE A 3 -4.75 -25.80 -21.79
CA PHE A 3 -3.74 -24.78 -21.48
C PHE A 3 -2.29 -25.28 -21.57
N ASN A 4 -2.06 -26.57 -21.34
CA ASN A 4 -0.72 -27.16 -21.52
C ASN A 4 -0.36 -27.29 -23.00
N LEU A 5 -1.35 -27.61 -23.85
CA LEU A 5 -1.16 -27.62 -25.31
C LEU A 5 -0.89 -26.20 -25.82
N ILE A 6 -1.68 -25.21 -25.38
CA ILE A 6 -1.47 -23.80 -25.73
C ILE A 6 -0.08 -23.33 -25.27
N GLN A 7 0.36 -23.74 -24.08
CA GLN A 7 1.71 -23.43 -23.59
C GLN A 7 2.80 -24.03 -24.49
N ALA A 8 2.68 -25.32 -24.82
CA ALA A 8 3.64 -25.98 -25.68
C ALA A 8 3.70 -25.32 -27.07
N LEU A 9 2.55 -24.94 -27.63
CA LEU A 9 2.50 -24.22 -28.89
C LEU A 9 3.11 -22.81 -28.76
N ARG A 10 2.83 -22.08 -27.68
CA ARG A 10 3.44 -20.77 -27.40
C ARG A 10 4.97 -20.83 -27.39
N ASP A 11 5.53 -21.86 -26.77
CA ASP A 11 6.98 -22.01 -26.63
C ASP A 11 7.69 -22.36 -27.95
N HIS A 12 6.95 -22.84 -28.95
CA HIS A 12 7.50 -23.29 -30.25
C HIS A 12 7.09 -22.42 -31.44
N ASP A 13 5.96 -21.71 -31.36
CA ASP A 13 5.40 -20.89 -32.42
C ASP A 13 5.41 -19.40 -32.03
N LYS A 14 6.32 -18.65 -32.65
CA LYS A 14 6.48 -17.20 -32.43
C LYS A 14 5.19 -16.44 -32.76
N GLU A 15 4.52 -16.84 -33.81
CA GLU A 15 3.32 -16.20 -34.32
C GLU A 15 2.13 -16.41 -33.38
N LEU A 16 2.09 -17.54 -32.68
CA LEU A 16 1.14 -17.80 -31.60
C LEU A 16 1.53 -17.06 -30.32
N ALA A 17 2.81 -16.98 -30.00
CA ALA A 17 3.29 -16.23 -28.83
C ALA A 17 2.92 -14.74 -28.90
N GLU A 18 3.17 -14.09 -30.05
CA GLU A 18 2.78 -12.70 -30.31
C GLU A 18 1.26 -12.51 -30.17
N TRP A 19 0.47 -13.48 -30.66
CA TRP A 19 -0.98 -13.44 -30.51
C TRP A 19 -1.43 -13.55 -29.05
N ILE A 20 -0.84 -14.45 -28.26
CA ILE A 20 -1.15 -14.57 -26.82
C ILE A 20 -0.74 -13.29 -26.06
N ASP A 21 0.38 -12.67 -26.45
CA ASP A 21 0.83 -11.41 -25.84
C ASP A 21 -0.16 -10.26 -26.16
N GLY A 22 -0.70 -10.21 -27.38
CA GLY A 22 -1.79 -9.29 -27.74
C GLY A 22 -3.09 -9.54 -26.96
N ILE A 23 -3.45 -10.81 -26.74
CA ILE A 23 -4.60 -11.15 -25.88
C ILE A 23 -4.34 -10.69 -24.44
N ASN A 24 -3.13 -10.90 -23.90
CA ASN A 24 -2.77 -10.44 -22.56
C ASN A 24 -2.88 -8.92 -22.43
N GLN A 25 -2.39 -8.16 -23.41
CA GLN A 25 -2.50 -6.70 -23.42
C GLN A 25 -3.97 -6.24 -23.44
N ALA A 26 -4.80 -6.87 -24.27
CA ALA A 26 -6.24 -6.61 -24.30
C ALA A 26 -6.93 -6.99 -22.98
N ALA A 27 -6.54 -8.12 -22.37
CA ALA A 27 -7.07 -8.61 -21.10
C ALA A 27 -6.80 -7.63 -19.96
N VAL A 28 -5.55 -7.19 -19.85
CA VAL A 28 -5.09 -6.21 -18.86
C VAL A 28 -5.94 -4.94 -18.92
N ARG A 29 -6.30 -4.50 -20.14
CA ARG A 29 -7.12 -3.31 -20.40
C ARG A 29 -8.64 -3.53 -20.32
N GLY A 30 -9.09 -4.75 -20.00
CA GLY A 30 -10.52 -5.10 -19.98
C GLY A 30 -11.20 -5.06 -21.36
N LYS A 31 -10.42 -5.12 -22.45
CA LYS A 31 -10.88 -4.97 -23.84
C LYS A 31 -11.03 -6.29 -24.59
N ILE A 32 -11.03 -7.44 -23.91
CA ILE A 32 -11.40 -8.71 -24.53
C ILE A 32 -12.91 -8.69 -24.80
N LYS A 33 -13.29 -8.13 -25.95
CA LYS A 33 -14.58 -8.41 -26.60
C LYS A 33 -14.26 -9.01 -27.95
N THR A 34 -14.67 -10.25 -28.16
CA THR A 34 -14.54 -10.90 -29.47
C THR A 34 -15.42 -10.16 -30.47
N THR A 35 -14.83 -9.45 -31.44
CA THR A 35 -15.53 -9.22 -32.70
C THR A 35 -15.79 -10.59 -33.31
N LYS A 36 -17.08 -10.91 -33.53
CA LYS A 36 -17.55 -12.11 -34.22
C LYS A 36 -16.57 -12.47 -35.35
N THR A 37 -15.86 -13.60 -35.24
CA THR A 37 -15.86 -14.73 -36.20
C THR A 37 -14.66 -15.67 -35.95
N GLU A 38 -13.60 -15.32 -35.20
CA GLU A 38 -12.47 -16.23 -34.95
C GLU A 38 -11.85 -16.02 -33.56
N ILE A 39 -11.57 -17.10 -32.80
CA ILE A 39 -10.65 -17.07 -31.65
C ILE A 39 -9.22 -17.01 -32.24
N GLY A 40 -8.93 -15.96 -33.02
CA GLY A 40 -7.71 -15.79 -33.80
C GLY A 40 -7.20 -17.10 -34.42
N LYS A 41 -5.98 -17.50 -34.02
CA LYS A 41 -5.24 -18.66 -34.58
C LYS A 41 -5.67 -20.03 -34.00
N ILE A 42 -6.62 -20.07 -33.06
CA ILE A 42 -7.09 -21.32 -32.44
C ILE A 42 -8.56 -21.54 -32.80
N LYS A 43 -8.86 -22.63 -33.51
CA LYS A 43 -10.24 -23.03 -33.77
C LYS A 43 -10.72 -23.98 -32.67
N ILE A 44 -11.80 -23.60 -31.98
CA ILE A 44 -12.40 -24.41 -30.91
C ILE A 44 -13.81 -24.76 -31.33
N ILE A 45 -14.12 -26.06 -31.31
CA ILE A 45 -15.43 -26.59 -31.66
C ILE A 45 -16.21 -26.75 -30.36
N ILE A 46 -17.35 -26.05 -30.25
CA ILE A 46 -18.19 -25.99 -29.05
C ILE A 46 -19.61 -26.43 -29.44
N PRO A 47 -20.32 -27.20 -28.59
CA PRO A 47 -21.73 -27.53 -28.82
C PRO A 47 -22.64 -26.29 -28.95
N ASP A 48 -23.69 -26.39 -29.77
CA ASP A 48 -24.62 -25.29 -30.10
C ASP A 48 -25.44 -24.79 -28.90
N GLU A 49 -25.44 -25.52 -27.79
CA GLU A 49 -26.20 -25.24 -26.57
C GLU A 49 -25.49 -24.22 -25.64
N LEU A 50 -24.25 -23.87 -25.94
CA LEU A 50 -23.44 -22.93 -25.16
C LEU A 50 -23.44 -21.54 -25.79
N ASP A 51 -23.51 -20.51 -24.95
CA ASP A 51 -23.22 -19.14 -25.40
C ASP A 51 -21.75 -19.05 -25.83
N TYR A 52 -21.55 -19.07 -27.15
CA TYR A 52 -20.23 -19.05 -27.77
C TYR A 52 -19.44 -17.79 -27.41
N GLU A 53 -20.09 -16.62 -27.34
CA GLU A 53 -19.40 -15.34 -27.13
C GLU A 53 -18.88 -15.23 -25.70
N ASP A 54 -19.72 -15.60 -24.73
CA ASP A 54 -19.35 -15.61 -23.30
C ASP A 54 -18.29 -16.68 -23.01
N PHE A 55 -18.44 -17.87 -23.60
CA PHE A 55 -17.44 -18.94 -23.45
C PHE A 55 -16.10 -18.54 -24.08
N ALA A 56 -16.10 -18.00 -25.30
CA ALA A 56 -14.87 -17.59 -25.99
C ALA A 56 -14.16 -16.47 -25.24
N SER A 57 -14.89 -15.46 -24.77
CA SER A 57 -14.33 -14.35 -23.98
C SER A 57 -13.73 -14.86 -22.67
N SER A 58 -14.43 -15.74 -21.96
CA SER A 58 -13.94 -16.37 -20.72
C SER A 58 -12.67 -17.19 -20.95
N LEU A 59 -12.63 -17.94 -22.06
CA LEU A 59 -11.47 -18.73 -22.42
C LEU A 59 -10.27 -17.86 -22.77
N MET A 60 -10.46 -16.77 -23.52
CA MET A 60 -9.39 -15.82 -23.87
C MET A 60 -8.79 -15.17 -22.63
N ILE A 61 -9.63 -14.74 -21.68
CA ILE A 61 -9.16 -14.23 -20.38
C ILE A 61 -8.33 -15.31 -19.68
N LYS A 62 -8.77 -16.57 -19.71
CA LYS A 62 -8.04 -17.66 -19.06
C LYS A 62 -6.71 -17.97 -19.75
N ILE A 63 -6.64 -17.91 -21.07
CA ILE A 63 -5.40 -18.03 -21.84
C ILE A 63 -4.46 -16.87 -21.49
N ALA A 64 -4.97 -15.63 -21.44
CA ALA A 64 -4.20 -14.45 -21.06
C ALA A 64 -3.68 -14.47 -19.62
N GLU A 65 -4.30 -15.22 -18.73
CA GLU A 65 -3.85 -15.38 -17.34
C GLU A 65 -2.86 -16.54 -17.19
N VAL A 66 -3.20 -17.71 -17.76
CA VAL A 66 -2.46 -18.97 -17.56
C VAL A 66 -1.24 -19.07 -18.48
N ASN A 67 -1.37 -18.66 -19.74
CA ASN A 67 -0.35 -18.81 -20.78
C ASN A 67 0.39 -17.50 -21.09
N LYS A 68 0.35 -16.53 -20.17
CA LYS A 68 0.91 -15.19 -20.35
C LYS A 68 2.42 -15.15 -20.58
N ASN A 69 3.16 -16.13 -20.07
CA ASN A 69 4.62 -16.15 -20.12
C ASN A 69 5.11 -17.44 -20.81
N PRO A 70 6.26 -17.40 -21.52
CA PRO A 70 6.96 -18.61 -21.96
C PRO A 70 7.34 -19.53 -20.79
N THR A 71 7.51 -20.82 -21.07
CA THR A 71 8.00 -21.76 -20.05
C THR A 71 9.40 -21.37 -19.59
N GLY A 72 9.62 -21.38 -18.28
CA GLY A 72 10.91 -21.01 -17.68
C GLY A 72 11.13 -19.51 -17.51
N THR A 73 10.17 -18.66 -17.90
CA THR A 73 10.20 -17.24 -17.56
C THR A 73 10.06 -17.07 -16.05
N THR A 74 11.17 -16.75 -15.40
CA THR A 74 11.18 -16.25 -14.04
C THR A 74 11.14 -14.72 -14.09
N GLY A 75 10.12 -14.11 -13.49
CA GLY A 75 10.16 -12.67 -13.21
C GLY A 75 11.38 -12.33 -12.35
N ILE A 76 11.79 -11.06 -12.32
CA ILE A 76 12.90 -10.57 -11.48
C ILE A 76 12.49 -10.66 -10.00
N GLY A 77 12.46 -11.87 -9.47
CA GLY A 77 12.03 -12.19 -8.12
C GLY A 77 13.19 -12.00 -7.14
N SER A 78 13.00 -11.09 -6.20
CA SER A 78 13.57 -11.08 -4.84
C SER A 78 14.99 -10.55 -4.56
N LYS A 79 15.79 -10.17 -5.57
CA LYS A 79 17.19 -9.73 -5.35
C LYS A 79 17.45 -8.27 -5.76
N LEU A 80 16.81 -7.31 -5.09
CA LEU A 80 17.26 -5.91 -5.12
C LEU A 80 18.28 -5.64 -4.01
N GLY A 81 19.45 -5.13 -4.39
CA GLY A 81 20.49 -4.66 -3.48
C GLY A 81 20.06 -3.40 -2.70
N LYS A 82 20.81 -3.03 -1.65
CA LYS A 82 20.47 -1.86 -0.80
C LYS A 82 20.43 -0.53 -1.55
N THR A 83 21.26 -0.38 -2.60
CA THR A 83 21.37 0.84 -3.42
C THR A 83 20.27 0.96 -4.48
N GLU A 84 19.71 -0.17 -4.93
CA GLU A 84 18.67 -0.23 -5.97
C GLU A 84 17.25 0.03 -5.44
N ARG A 85 17.10 0.25 -4.12
CA ARG A 85 15.79 0.48 -3.46
C ARG A 85 15.41 1.95 -3.30
N LYS A 86 16.31 2.87 -3.68
CA LYS A 86 16.08 4.32 -3.58
C LYS A 86 15.54 4.83 -4.92
N GLY A 87 14.24 5.11 -4.98
CA GLY A 87 13.65 5.84 -6.10
C GLY A 87 14.18 7.29 -6.18
N SER A 88 14.19 7.86 -7.38
CA SER A 88 14.60 9.23 -7.69
C SER A 88 13.59 10.30 -7.23
N PHE A 89 12.43 9.88 -6.72
CA PHE A 89 11.30 10.71 -6.31
C PHE A 89 11.30 10.99 -4.80
N THR A 90 11.22 12.28 -4.43
CA THR A 90 11.06 12.70 -3.03
C THR A 90 9.59 12.67 -2.63
N ARG A 91 9.15 11.54 -2.09
CA ARG A 91 7.78 11.39 -1.58
C ARG A 91 7.54 12.16 -0.29
N ILE A 92 6.35 12.75 -0.17
CA ILE A 92 5.83 13.24 1.11
C ILE A 92 5.06 12.14 1.86
N PHE A 93 4.48 11.16 1.15
CA PHE A 93 3.75 10.05 1.76
C PHE A 93 4.68 9.06 2.44
N LYS A 94 4.50 8.86 3.75
CA LYS A 94 5.19 7.81 4.52
C LYS A 94 4.29 7.34 5.66
N THR A 95 4.23 6.03 5.87
CA THR A 95 3.58 5.41 7.04
C THR A 95 4.31 5.77 8.34
N LEU A 96 3.63 5.56 9.48
CA LEU A 96 4.16 5.76 10.83
C LEU A 96 5.48 5.00 11.05
N CYS A 97 5.55 3.77 10.53
CA CYS A 97 6.74 2.94 10.59
C CYS A 97 6.77 1.89 9.47
N ASP A 98 7.91 1.20 9.38
CA ASP A 98 8.15 0.05 8.50
C ASP A 98 8.05 -1.26 9.29
N TYR A 99 7.04 -1.42 10.14
CA TYR A 99 6.78 -2.62 10.94
C TYR A 99 5.30 -2.99 10.89
N THR A 100 4.98 -4.25 11.17
CA THR A 100 3.60 -4.61 11.52
C THR A 100 3.27 -4.09 12.93
N LEU A 101 1.98 -3.93 13.24
CA LEU A 101 1.56 -3.44 14.55
C LEU A 101 2.02 -4.36 15.70
N ASP A 102 1.97 -5.68 15.51
CA ASP A 102 2.46 -6.63 16.52
C ASP A 102 3.97 -6.49 16.78
N VAL A 103 4.76 -6.22 15.73
CA VAL A 103 6.20 -6.02 15.86
C VAL A 103 6.49 -4.68 16.53
N LEU A 104 5.72 -3.64 16.18
CA LEU A 104 5.81 -2.34 16.82
C LEU A 104 5.51 -2.43 18.33
N GLU A 105 4.43 -3.11 18.70
CA GLU A 105 4.06 -3.31 20.09
C GLU A 105 5.10 -4.15 20.84
N ASN A 106 5.32 -5.38 20.39
CA ASN A 106 6.02 -6.40 21.20
C ASN A 106 7.54 -6.27 21.16
N ASN A 107 8.12 -5.71 20.08
CA ASN A 107 9.58 -5.60 19.97
C ASN A 107 10.10 -4.18 20.23
N LEU A 108 9.24 -3.16 20.22
CA LEU A 108 9.66 -1.76 20.36
C LEU A 108 9.00 -1.08 21.55
N VAL A 109 7.66 -1.01 21.58
CA VAL A 109 6.94 -0.23 22.59
C VAL A 109 7.01 -0.91 23.96
N ASN A 110 6.53 -2.15 24.07
CA ASN A 110 6.46 -2.86 25.36
C ASN A 110 7.83 -2.99 26.04
N PRO A 111 8.91 -3.41 25.34
CA PRO A 111 10.24 -3.48 25.94
C PRO A 111 10.78 -2.12 26.41
N THR A 112 10.41 -1.02 25.73
CA THR A 112 10.77 0.34 26.18
C THR A 112 10.00 0.70 27.45
N PHE A 113 8.71 0.36 27.50
CA PHE A 113 7.83 0.68 28.61
C PHE A 113 8.12 -0.15 29.87
N GLU A 114 8.71 -1.34 29.76
CA GLU A 114 9.23 -2.10 30.89
C GLU A 114 10.30 -1.33 31.68
N LYS A 115 11.10 -0.49 31.01
CA LYS A 115 12.16 0.35 31.62
C LYS A 115 11.64 1.64 32.25
N ILE A 116 10.38 2.00 32.01
CA ILE A 116 9.76 3.25 32.49
C ILE A 116 9.24 3.04 33.91
N HIS A 117 9.61 3.94 34.82
CA HIS A 117 9.09 3.98 36.18
C HIS A 117 8.25 5.26 36.38
N PRO A 118 6.93 5.18 36.65
CA PRO A 118 6.03 6.35 36.61
C PRO A 118 6.45 7.57 37.46
N ALA A 119 7.22 7.38 38.53
CA ALA A 119 7.74 8.47 39.35
C ALA A 119 8.89 9.28 38.71
N VAL A 120 9.52 8.77 37.65
CA VAL A 120 10.61 9.45 36.93
C VAL A 120 10.02 10.41 35.92
N LYS A 121 10.41 11.69 36.03
CA LYS A 121 9.93 12.75 35.13
C LYS A 121 10.68 12.78 33.80
N ILE A 122 12.01 12.65 33.85
CA ILE A 122 12.90 12.74 32.67
C ILE A 122 13.76 11.49 32.61
N TYR A 123 13.79 10.86 31.44
CA TYR A 123 14.55 9.65 31.14
C TYR A 123 15.71 9.99 30.19
N GLN A 124 16.91 9.53 30.54
CA GLN A 124 18.04 9.56 29.61
C GLN A 124 17.85 8.46 28.56
N LYS A 125 18.28 8.73 27.32
CA LYS A 125 18.17 7.81 26.17
C LYS A 125 18.66 6.41 26.53
N ASP A 126 19.84 6.32 27.13
CA ASP A 126 20.54 5.08 27.42
C ASP A 126 19.77 4.21 28.45
N ALA A 127 18.94 4.84 29.30
CA ALA A 127 18.07 4.12 30.23
C ALA A 127 16.86 3.47 29.54
N LEU A 128 16.44 4.00 28.39
CA LEU A 128 15.29 3.51 27.61
C LEU A 128 15.70 2.64 26.42
N GLU A 129 16.99 2.55 26.10
CA GLU A 129 17.48 1.73 24.99
C GLU A 129 17.21 0.24 25.26
N VAL A 130 16.66 -0.44 24.25
CA VAL A 130 16.36 -1.86 24.28
C VAL A 130 17.43 -2.58 23.47
N GLU A 131 18.03 -3.61 24.06
CA GLU A 131 19.01 -4.47 23.40
C GLU A 131 18.32 -5.75 22.91
N LYS A 132 18.65 -6.16 21.69
CA LYS A 132 18.24 -7.45 21.13
C LYS A 132 19.42 -8.07 20.40
N ASP A 133 19.74 -9.33 20.74
CA ASP A 133 20.85 -10.09 20.15
C ASP A 133 22.21 -9.37 20.19
N GLY A 134 22.55 -8.75 21.32
CA GLY A 134 23.83 -8.03 21.48
C GLY A 134 23.86 -6.66 20.80
N LYS A 135 22.73 -6.16 20.28
CA LYS A 135 22.65 -4.90 19.53
C LYS A 135 21.56 -3.98 20.07
N ILE A 136 21.91 -2.71 20.25
CA ILE A 136 20.97 -1.67 20.63
C ILE A 136 19.98 -1.45 19.48
N ASN A 137 18.70 -1.56 19.78
CA ASN A 137 17.64 -1.23 18.85
C ASN A 137 17.41 0.27 18.84
N HIS A 138 18.04 0.99 17.92
CA HIS A 138 17.94 2.44 17.84
C HIS A 138 16.54 2.98 17.47
N ASN A 139 15.61 2.12 17.06
CA ASN A 139 14.28 2.52 16.60
C ASN A 139 13.26 2.61 17.74
N ASN A 140 13.46 1.89 18.85
CA ASN A 140 12.45 1.72 19.91
C ASN A 140 11.93 3.07 20.47
N ILE A 141 12.83 3.95 20.91
CA ILE A 141 12.47 5.25 21.49
C ILE A 141 11.83 6.14 20.42
N SER A 142 12.38 6.17 19.21
CA SER A 142 11.85 7.02 18.13
C SER A 142 10.40 6.65 17.75
N HIS A 143 10.03 5.38 17.84
CA HIS A 143 8.66 4.94 17.60
C HIS A 143 7.73 5.26 18.77
N CYS A 144 8.20 5.16 20.02
CA CYS A 144 7.44 5.66 21.16
C CYS A 144 7.16 7.16 21.05
N VAL A 145 8.11 7.94 20.52
CA VAL A 145 7.90 9.36 20.23
C VAL A 145 6.89 9.57 19.10
N ARG A 146 6.98 8.82 18.00
CA ARG A 146 6.00 8.92 16.89
C ARG A 146 4.57 8.58 17.30
N LEU A 147 4.40 7.70 18.29
CA LEU A 147 3.11 7.35 18.87
C LEU A 147 2.62 8.35 19.93
N GLY A 148 3.38 9.43 20.17
CA GLY A 148 3.03 10.43 21.18
C GLY A 148 3.11 9.92 22.62
N LEU A 149 3.76 8.77 22.85
CA LEU A 149 3.92 8.17 24.17
C LEU A 149 5.11 8.78 24.95
N LEU A 150 6.10 9.27 24.22
CA LEU A 150 7.24 10.00 24.76
C LEU A 150 7.40 11.32 24.02
N ARG A 151 7.80 12.37 24.72
CA ARG A 151 8.21 13.64 24.10
C ARG A 151 9.70 13.86 24.33
N LYS A 152 10.39 14.43 23.34
CA LYS A 152 11.79 14.84 23.49
C LYS A 152 11.84 16.09 24.37
N ALA A 153 12.59 16.02 25.48
CA ALA A 153 12.78 17.16 26.38
C ALA A 153 14.03 17.95 25.98
N GLU A 154 15.21 17.35 26.16
CA GLU A 154 16.50 17.93 25.79
C GLU A 154 17.31 16.97 24.90
N LYS A 155 18.61 17.24 24.76
CA LYS A 155 19.51 16.36 24.01
C LYS A 155 19.61 15.01 24.72
N ARG A 156 19.15 13.96 24.04
CA ARG A 156 19.14 12.56 24.52
C ARG A 156 18.30 12.35 25.78
N SER A 157 17.29 13.19 26.03
CA SER A 157 16.34 12.98 27.12
C SER A 157 14.89 13.03 26.64
N TYR A 158 14.04 12.30 27.36
CA TYR A 158 12.65 12.08 27.01
C TYR A 158 11.77 12.19 28.26
N GLU A 159 10.54 12.66 28.05
CA GLU A 159 9.51 12.76 29.08
C GLU A 159 8.34 11.84 28.70
N LEU A 160 7.70 11.26 29.72
CA LEU A 160 6.48 10.49 29.55
C LEU A 160 5.31 11.46 29.35
N THR A 161 4.55 11.29 28.28
CA THR A 161 3.37 12.13 27.99
C THR A 161 2.16 11.68 28.79
N GLY A 162 1.06 12.45 28.79
CA GLY A 162 -0.20 12.01 29.43
C GLY A 162 -0.70 10.68 28.87
N LEU A 163 -0.61 10.51 27.54
CA LEU A 163 -0.96 9.26 26.86
C LEU A 163 0.01 8.13 27.19
N GLY A 164 1.31 8.43 27.27
CA GLY A 164 2.33 7.48 27.73
C GLY A 164 2.05 6.98 29.15
N HIS A 165 1.63 7.88 30.05
CA HIS A 165 1.26 7.49 31.40
C HIS A 165 0.04 6.57 31.41
N LEU A 166 -1.01 6.91 30.65
CA LEU A 166 -2.21 6.09 30.52
C LEU A 166 -1.89 4.67 30.01
N TYR A 167 -1.02 4.57 29.00
CA TYR A 167 -0.56 3.27 28.49
C TYR A 167 0.25 2.50 29.53
N LYS A 168 1.20 3.16 30.21
CA LYS A 168 2.07 2.51 31.21
C LYS A 168 1.30 1.91 32.39
N VAL A 169 0.22 2.56 32.82
CA VAL A 169 -0.62 2.08 33.94
C VAL A 169 -1.72 1.11 33.50
N GLY A 170 -1.78 0.76 32.22
CA GLY A 170 -2.81 -0.15 31.67
C GLY A 170 -4.20 0.49 31.51
N GLY A 171 -4.27 1.83 31.49
CA GLY A 171 -5.54 2.55 31.28
C GLY A 171 -6.00 2.61 29.82
N ILE A 172 -5.18 2.11 28.89
CA ILE A 172 -5.49 1.96 27.46
C ILE A 172 -4.68 0.79 26.89
N ASP A 173 -5.29 -0.06 26.07
CA ASP A 173 -4.59 -1.11 25.33
C ASP A 173 -3.95 -0.57 24.04
N PHE A 174 -3.01 -1.33 23.47
CA PHE A 174 -2.28 -0.91 22.27
C PHE A 174 -3.19 -0.77 21.03
N GLY A 175 -4.23 -1.60 20.90
CA GLY A 175 -5.17 -1.55 19.79
C GLY A 175 -6.00 -0.25 19.78
N THR A 176 -6.49 0.15 20.95
CA THR A 176 -7.18 1.44 21.12
C THR A 176 -6.21 2.61 20.92
N LEU A 177 -4.98 2.51 21.47
CA LEU A 177 -3.93 3.51 21.28
C LEU A 177 -3.64 3.75 19.80
N ILE A 178 -3.37 2.68 19.05
CA ILE A 178 -2.88 2.79 17.69
C ILE A 178 -3.96 3.30 16.74
N LYS A 179 -5.24 2.97 16.95
CA LYS A 179 -6.36 3.59 16.23
C LYS A 179 -6.26 5.11 16.31
N ASN A 180 -6.24 5.65 17.53
CA ASN A 180 -6.11 7.09 17.73
C ASN A 180 -4.84 7.66 17.08
N GLN A 181 -3.69 7.02 17.33
CA GLN A 181 -2.40 7.55 16.89
C GLN A 181 -2.16 7.48 15.38
N LEU A 182 -2.77 6.54 14.66
CA LEU A 182 -2.70 6.56 13.20
C LEU A 182 -3.35 7.82 12.62
N LEU A 183 -4.48 8.25 13.18
CA LEU A 183 -5.22 9.43 12.68
C LEU A 183 -4.59 10.75 13.09
N THR A 184 -3.86 10.79 14.21
CA THR A 184 -3.13 11.99 14.65
C THR A 184 -1.68 12.03 14.18
N TYR A 185 -1.17 10.93 13.61
CA TYR A 185 0.20 10.88 13.10
C TYR A 185 0.39 11.88 11.96
N ALA A 186 1.33 12.79 12.16
CA ALA A 186 1.66 13.85 11.22
C ALA A 186 3.15 13.79 10.85
N GLN A 187 3.45 14.21 9.62
CA GLN A 187 4.80 14.46 9.17
C GLN A 187 4.98 15.94 8.92
N ALA A 188 6.02 16.53 9.51
CA ALA A 188 6.44 17.88 9.14
C ALA A 188 7.06 17.84 7.75
N THR A 189 6.57 18.72 6.88
CA THR A 189 7.09 19.02 5.54
C THR A 189 7.35 20.52 5.47
N ASP A 190 8.05 20.96 4.42
CA ASP A 190 8.30 22.39 4.20
C ASP A 190 6.99 23.19 4.01
N ASN A 191 5.91 22.51 3.60
CA ASN A 191 4.60 23.09 3.34
C ASN A 191 3.58 22.86 4.48
N GLY A 192 3.98 22.25 5.60
CA GLY A 192 3.11 22.06 6.77
C GLY A 192 3.08 20.64 7.32
N LEU A 193 1.95 20.25 7.89
CA LEU A 193 1.75 18.90 8.46
C LEU A 193 1.00 18.01 7.48
N PHE A 194 1.54 16.82 7.23
CA PHE A 194 0.95 15.79 6.38
C PHE A 194 0.43 14.63 7.23
N TYR A 195 -0.87 14.31 7.13
CA TYR A 195 -1.53 13.24 7.90
C TYR A 195 -1.82 12.03 6.99
N PRO A 196 -0.85 11.10 6.81
CA PRO A 196 -0.92 10.05 5.80
C PRO A 196 -2.17 9.17 5.94
N TYR A 197 -2.56 8.79 7.15
CA TYR A 197 -3.66 7.86 7.35
C TYR A 197 -5.03 8.51 7.17
N ARG A 198 -5.19 9.77 7.63
CA ARG A 198 -6.41 10.55 7.36
C ARG A 198 -6.61 10.73 5.87
N LEU A 199 -5.56 11.16 5.18
CA LEU A 199 -5.57 11.35 3.73
C LEU A 199 -5.84 10.03 3.00
N SER A 200 -5.31 8.91 3.50
CA SER A 200 -5.59 7.58 2.94
C SER A 200 -7.07 7.21 3.05
N LEU A 201 -7.72 7.51 4.19
CA LEU A 201 -9.15 7.26 4.36
C LEU A 201 -10.00 8.18 3.48
N GLU A 202 -9.67 9.46 3.39
CA GLU A 202 -10.32 10.43 2.48
C GLU A 202 -10.20 9.99 1.01
N PHE A 203 -9.02 9.51 0.62
CA PHE A 203 -8.75 8.99 -0.71
C PHE A 203 -9.58 7.71 -0.98
N LEU A 204 -9.61 6.78 -0.02
CA LEU A 204 -10.36 5.53 -0.13
C LEU A 204 -11.88 5.73 -0.17
N LEU A 205 -12.43 6.77 0.47
CA LEU A 205 -13.85 7.14 0.31
C LEU A 205 -14.21 7.42 -1.15
N LYS A 206 -13.27 7.96 -1.93
CA LYS A 206 -13.46 8.32 -3.35
C LYS A 206 -13.14 7.17 -4.31
N VAL A 207 -12.09 6.40 -4.01
CA VAL A 207 -11.59 5.33 -4.91
C VAL A 207 -12.18 3.96 -4.58
N ARG A 208 -12.69 3.76 -3.35
CA ARG A 208 -13.25 2.51 -2.79
C ARG A 208 -12.25 1.37 -2.60
N GLU A 209 -11.46 1.09 -3.61
CA GLU A 209 -10.54 -0.04 -3.67
C GLU A 209 -9.29 0.34 -4.45
N ILE A 210 -8.12 -0.06 -3.95
CA ILE A 210 -6.85 0.19 -4.64
C ILE A 210 -5.88 -0.98 -4.50
N SER A 211 -5.24 -1.33 -5.61
CA SER A 211 -4.12 -2.27 -5.65
C SER A 211 -2.78 -1.54 -5.67
N PHE A 212 -1.68 -2.29 -5.62
CA PHE A 212 -0.34 -1.71 -5.52
C PHE A 212 0.00 -0.69 -6.62
N ILE A 213 -0.29 -0.99 -7.89
CA ILE A 213 0.16 -0.15 -9.01
C ILE A 213 -0.58 1.20 -9.02
N PRO A 214 -1.92 1.27 -9.00
CA PRO A 214 -2.58 2.56 -8.88
C PRO A 214 -2.15 3.31 -7.61
N PHE A 215 -1.91 2.63 -6.49
CA PHE A 215 -1.40 3.26 -5.26
C PHE A 215 -0.03 3.95 -5.49
N ALA A 216 0.89 3.28 -6.19
CA ALA A 216 2.23 3.80 -6.46
C ALA A 216 2.17 5.13 -7.23
N TYR A 217 1.33 5.21 -8.26
CA TYR A 217 1.20 6.38 -9.12
C TYR A 217 0.29 7.49 -8.56
N SER A 218 -0.53 7.18 -7.55
CA SER A 218 -1.46 8.14 -6.95
C SER A 218 -1.07 8.53 -5.52
N LEU A 219 -1.63 7.86 -4.51
CA LEU A 219 -1.52 8.22 -3.10
C LEU A 219 -0.07 8.21 -2.59
N PHE A 220 0.75 7.27 -3.04
CA PHE A 220 2.18 7.25 -2.67
C PHE A 220 2.95 8.44 -3.27
N SER A 221 2.56 8.83 -4.47
CA SER A 221 3.17 9.90 -5.27
C SER A 221 2.53 11.27 -5.06
N ILE A 222 1.59 11.40 -4.13
CA ILE A 222 0.92 12.66 -3.85
C ILE A 222 1.92 13.77 -3.54
N GLN A 223 1.61 14.99 -3.99
CA GLN A 223 2.38 16.20 -3.74
C GLN A 223 1.47 17.28 -3.14
N PHE A 224 2.08 18.36 -2.65
CA PHE A 224 1.33 19.56 -2.28
C PHE A 224 0.95 20.35 -3.54
N ASN A 225 -0.27 20.88 -3.57
CA ASN A 225 -0.71 21.86 -4.56
C ASN A 225 -0.19 23.27 -4.23
N ASP A 226 -0.49 24.23 -5.11
CA ASP A 226 -0.10 25.63 -4.97
C ASP A 226 -0.61 26.29 -3.68
N ASN A 227 -1.66 25.73 -3.06
CA ASN A 227 -2.21 26.20 -1.78
C ASN A 227 -1.52 25.58 -0.55
N GLY A 228 -0.46 24.78 -0.74
CA GLY A 228 0.24 24.12 0.37
C GLY A 228 -0.55 23.00 1.02
N THR A 229 -1.52 22.40 0.31
CA THR A 229 -2.32 21.25 0.78
C THR A 229 -2.06 20.01 -0.08
N PRO A 230 -2.16 18.78 0.44
CA PRO A 230 -2.01 17.58 -0.38
C PRO A 230 -3.04 17.55 -1.50
N ASP A 231 -2.59 17.34 -2.74
CA ASP A 231 -3.46 17.33 -3.92
C ASP A 231 -4.19 15.99 -4.08
N ILE A 232 -5.21 15.81 -3.24
CA ILE A 232 -6.00 14.58 -3.21
C ILE A 232 -6.83 14.37 -4.48
N GLU A 233 -7.33 15.44 -5.11
CA GLU A 233 -8.15 15.32 -6.32
C GLU A 233 -7.33 14.78 -7.49
N THR A 234 -6.12 15.31 -7.69
CA THR A 234 -5.20 14.76 -8.70
C THR A 234 -4.86 13.31 -8.41
N ALA A 235 -4.56 12.95 -7.15
CA ALA A 235 -4.28 11.57 -6.80
C ALA A 235 -5.47 10.63 -7.09
N VAL A 236 -6.69 11.03 -6.72
CA VAL A 236 -7.92 10.26 -6.99
C VAL A 236 -8.14 10.09 -8.48
N SER A 237 -8.00 11.17 -9.26
CA SER A 237 -8.13 11.15 -10.72
C SER A 237 -7.15 10.18 -11.36
N VAL A 238 -5.87 10.23 -10.97
CA VAL A 238 -4.83 9.31 -11.46
C VAL A 238 -5.17 7.86 -11.11
N ALA A 239 -5.59 7.59 -9.87
CA ALA A 239 -5.95 6.25 -9.45
C ALA A 239 -7.13 5.70 -10.27
N GLN A 240 -8.20 6.48 -10.43
CA GLN A 240 -9.37 6.10 -11.19
C GLN A 240 -9.06 5.89 -12.67
N ALA A 241 -8.22 6.74 -13.28
CA ALA A 241 -7.76 6.58 -14.65
C ALA A 241 -7.02 5.25 -14.85
N ILE A 242 -6.06 4.92 -13.97
CA ILE A 242 -5.31 3.66 -14.05
C ILE A 242 -6.24 2.44 -13.81
N ILE A 243 -7.14 2.51 -12.83
CA ILE A 243 -8.10 1.42 -12.55
C ILE A 243 -9.03 1.20 -13.74
N GLN A 244 -9.51 2.26 -14.38
CA GLN A 244 -10.38 2.18 -15.54
C GLN A 244 -9.65 1.66 -16.78
N GLU A 245 -8.41 2.12 -17.00
CA GLU A 245 -7.65 1.76 -18.20
C GLU A 245 -7.01 0.36 -18.09
N TYR A 246 -6.63 -0.07 -16.89
CA TYR A 246 -5.94 -1.33 -16.62
C TYR A 246 -6.63 -2.13 -15.49
N PRO A 247 -7.93 -2.49 -15.62
CA PRO A 247 -8.68 -3.17 -14.56
C PRO A 247 -8.10 -4.53 -14.17
N SER A 248 -7.30 -5.16 -15.04
CA SER A 248 -6.67 -6.46 -14.79
C SER A 248 -5.13 -6.37 -14.81
N ILE A 249 -4.56 -5.24 -14.40
CA ILE A 249 -3.10 -5.00 -14.45
C ILE A 249 -2.23 -6.09 -13.77
N ALA A 250 -2.78 -6.83 -12.81
CA ALA A 250 -2.08 -7.92 -12.12
C ALA A 250 -1.73 -9.12 -13.03
N ILE A 251 -2.44 -9.31 -14.15
CA ILE A 251 -2.17 -10.44 -15.06
C ILE A 251 -1.15 -10.11 -16.15
N THR A 252 -0.59 -8.91 -16.16
CA THR A 252 0.39 -8.48 -17.17
C THR A 252 1.53 -9.50 -17.35
N SER A 253 1.80 -9.90 -18.60
CA SER A 253 2.91 -10.78 -18.99
C SER A 253 4.26 -10.07 -18.87
N GLU A 254 5.35 -10.82 -18.75
CA GLU A 254 6.69 -10.21 -18.75
C GLU A 254 7.00 -9.44 -20.04
N THR A 255 6.51 -9.91 -21.19
CA THR A 255 6.67 -9.21 -22.48
C THR A 255 6.02 -7.84 -22.47
N ASN A 256 4.81 -7.72 -21.89
CA ASN A 256 4.01 -6.48 -21.95
C ASN A 256 4.35 -5.47 -20.84
N LYS A 257 5.07 -5.89 -19.79
CA LYS A 257 5.37 -5.01 -18.64
C LYS A 257 6.16 -3.76 -19.00
N ALA A 258 7.06 -3.81 -19.98
CA ALA A 258 7.88 -2.66 -20.36
C ALA A 258 7.05 -1.58 -21.08
N GLU A 259 6.15 -2.02 -21.96
CA GLU A 259 5.20 -1.14 -22.66
C GLU A 259 4.21 -0.52 -21.67
N ILE A 260 3.54 -1.34 -20.86
CA ILE A 260 2.60 -0.86 -19.84
C ILE A 260 3.29 0.06 -18.82
N LEU A 261 4.54 -0.20 -18.44
CA LEU A 261 5.29 0.71 -17.57
C LEU A 261 5.49 2.08 -18.22
N THR A 262 5.77 2.10 -19.53
CA THR A 262 5.95 3.35 -20.28
C THR A 262 4.66 4.16 -20.27
N GLU A 263 3.53 3.51 -20.54
CA GLU A 263 2.19 4.12 -20.50
C GLU A 263 1.83 4.60 -19.09
N LEU A 264 2.05 3.79 -18.04
CA LEU A 264 1.82 4.19 -16.65
C LEU A 264 2.65 5.43 -16.27
N ASN A 265 3.89 5.51 -16.76
CA ASN A 265 4.77 6.65 -16.49
C ASN A 265 4.30 7.95 -17.13
N GLU A 266 3.38 7.93 -18.10
CA GLU A 266 2.74 9.14 -18.61
C GLU A 266 1.88 9.84 -17.55
N HIS A 267 1.38 9.09 -16.55
CA HIS A 267 0.62 9.64 -15.42
C HIS A 267 1.50 10.27 -14.33
N HIS A 268 2.84 10.15 -14.39
CA HIS A 268 3.72 10.61 -13.31
C HIS A 268 4.97 11.33 -13.82
N PRO A 269 5.21 12.60 -13.45
CA PRO A 269 6.28 13.43 -14.03
C PRO A 269 7.69 12.85 -13.95
N THR A 270 8.02 12.09 -12.89
CA THR A 270 9.35 11.47 -12.74
C THR A 270 9.39 10.00 -13.14
N GLY A 271 8.24 9.39 -13.42
CA GLY A 271 8.09 7.95 -13.67
C GLY A 271 8.57 7.05 -12.52
N PHE A 272 8.29 5.75 -12.65
CA PHE A 272 8.89 4.69 -11.87
C PHE A 272 9.75 3.80 -12.77
N ASN A 273 10.78 3.19 -12.21
CA ASN A 273 11.53 2.17 -12.93
C ASN A 273 10.80 0.82 -12.87
N TYR A 274 11.24 -0.10 -13.72
CA TYR A 274 10.66 -1.44 -13.82
C TYR A 274 10.63 -2.18 -12.48
N ASN A 275 11.71 -2.09 -11.70
CA ASN A 275 11.82 -2.80 -10.44
C ASN A 275 10.85 -2.26 -9.40
N ASP A 276 10.62 -0.94 -9.37
CA ASP A 276 9.71 -0.30 -8.42
C ASP A 276 8.26 -0.80 -8.56
N ILE A 277 7.83 -1.10 -9.79
CA ILE A 277 6.45 -1.50 -10.12
C ILE A 277 6.25 -3.01 -10.20
N TRP A 278 7.24 -3.73 -10.74
CA TRP A 278 7.07 -5.15 -11.06
C TRP A 278 7.76 -6.10 -10.09
N THR A 279 8.33 -5.61 -8.98
CA THR A 279 8.99 -6.43 -7.97
C THR A 279 8.55 -6.12 -6.53
N ASP A 280 8.58 -7.12 -5.66
CA ASP A 280 7.94 -7.08 -4.32
C ASP A 280 8.72 -6.34 -3.21
N ARG A 281 10.01 -6.05 -3.41
CA ARG A 281 10.93 -5.60 -2.34
C ARG A 281 11.40 -4.15 -2.50
N THR A 282 10.48 -3.29 -2.92
CA THR A 282 10.75 -1.87 -3.14
C THR A 282 10.26 -1.05 -1.94
N THR A 283 10.74 0.18 -1.82
CA THR A 283 10.26 1.10 -0.78
C THR A 283 8.75 1.35 -0.96
N THR A 284 8.30 1.52 -2.20
CA THR A 284 6.89 1.72 -2.57
C THR A 284 6.03 0.51 -2.18
N GLY A 285 6.47 -0.70 -2.52
CA GLY A 285 5.77 -1.94 -2.17
C GLY A 285 5.69 -2.18 -0.67
N ASN A 286 6.76 -1.87 0.08
CA ASN A 286 6.74 -1.92 1.54
C ASN A 286 5.71 -0.94 2.12
N GLN A 287 5.67 0.29 1.60
CA GLN A 287 4.75 1.32 2.09
C GLN A 287 3.28 0.96 1.83
N PHE A 288 2.96 0.36 0.68
CA PHE A 288 1.62 -0.19 0.41
C PHE A 288 1.23 -1.26 1.43
N ARG A 289 2.13 -2.25 1.65
CA ARG A 289 1.90 -3.33 2.61
C ARG A 289 1.73 -2.82 4.04
N TYR A 290 2.59 -1.90 4.47
CA TYR A 290 2.47 -1.32 5.81
C TYR A 290 1.22 -0.46 5.96
N LEU A 291 0.85 0.34 4.96
CA LEU A 291 -0.41 1.10 4.98
C LEU A 291 -1.60 0.17 5.17
N GLY A 292 -1.72 -0.86 4.33
CA GLY A 292 -2.81 -1.83 4.43
C GLY A 292 -2.84 -2.54 5.78
N ARG A 293 -1.68 -3.02 6.26
CA ARG A 293 -1.56 -3.66 7.59
C ARG A 293 -1.90 -2.74 8.76
N HIS A 294 -1.54 -1.47 8.69
CA HIS A 294 -1.88 -0.51 9.74
C HIS A 294 -3.37 -0.20 9.75
N LEU A 295 -3.98 0.00 8.58
CA LEU A 295 -5.40 0.31 8.48
C LEU A 295 -6.31 -0.88 8.84
N GLN A 296 -5.80 -2.11 8.81
CA GLN A 296 -6.52 -3.30 9.29
C GLN A 296 -6.94 -3.22 10.77
N VAL A 297 -6.38 -2.31 11.57
CA VAL A 297 -6.90 -2.08 12.92
C VAL A 297 -8.36 -1.60 12.92
N TYR A 298 -8.81 -0.97 11.83
CA TYR A 298 -10.21 -0.63 11.56
C TYR A 298 -10.89 -1.78 10.79
N ASP A 299 -10.88 -2.97 11.38
CA ASP A 299 -11.36 -4.19 10.75
C ASP A 299 -12.85 -4.14 10.35
N ASP A 300 -13.66 -3.30 10.98
CA ASP A 300 -15.07 -3.08 10.64
C ASP A 300 -15.29 -2.13 9.46
N ILE A 301 -14.23 -1.49 8.95
CA ILE A 301 -14.23 -0.48 7.88
C ILE A 301 -13.32 -0.88 6.72
N ILE A 302 -12.19 -1.52 7.00
CA ILE A 302 -11.09 -1.79 6.06
C ILE A 302 -10.94 -3.29 5.82
N GLU A 303 -10.67 -3.66 4.57
CA GLU A 303 -10.21 -5.01 4.20
C GLU A 303 -8.91 -4.90 3.41
N PHE A 304 -7.95 -5.77 3.74
CA PHE A 304 -6.66 -5.83 3.06
C PHE A 304 -6.18 -7.28 2.94
N ASP A 305 -5.90 -7.72 1.72
CA ASP A 305 -5.49 -9.10 1.40
C ASP A 305 -4.07 -9.19 0.83
N PHE A 306 -3.26 -8.16 1.06
CA PHE A 306 -1.92 -7.91 0.48
C PHE A 306 -1.88 -7.51 -0.99
N LYS A 307 -2.94 -7.75 -1.77
CA LYS A 307 -3.03 -7.33 -3.17
C LYS A 307 -3.85 -6.05 -3.29
N THR A 308 -4.89 -5.96 -2.49
CA THR A 308 -5.94 -4.97 -2.58
C THR A 308 -6.24 -4.42 -1.20
N LEU A 309 -6.33 -3.10 -1.11
CA LEU A 309 -6.83 -2.34 0.03
C LEU A 309 -8.18 -1.74 -0.33
N LYS A 310 -9.24 -2.07 0.41
CA LYS A 310 -10.59 -1.59 0.14
C LYS A 310 -11.35 -1.22 1.40
N ILE A 311 -12.34 -0.36 1.24
CA ILE A 311 -13.34 -0.07 2.28
C ILE A 311 -14.50 -1.05 2.16
N LYS A 312 -15.00 -1.50 3.31
CA LYS A 312 -16.18 -2.37 3.38
C LYS A 312 -17.44 -1.61 2.97
N SER A 313 -18.44 -2.34 2.49
CA SER A 313 -19.77 -1.77 2.22
C SER A 313 -20.32 -1.07 3.47
N ASP A 314 -21.07 0.02 3.28
CA ASP A 314 -21.75 0.77 4.35
C ASP A 314 -20.84 1.37 5.43
N SER A 315 -19.54 1.51 5.14
CA SER A 315 -18.56 2.04 6.11
C SER A 315 -18.28 3.54 5.95
N ASP A 316 -18.87 4.19 4.95
CA ASP A 316 -18.63 5.59 4.60
C ASP A 316 -18.86 6.53 5.79
N GLN A 317 -20.02 6.40 6.45
CA GLN A 317 -20.35 7.25 7.60
C GLN A 317 -19.38 7.02 8.76
N LYS A 318 -18.95 5.78 9.00
CA LYS A 318 -17.97 5.49 10.06
C LYS A 318 -16.63 6.15 9.78
N ILE A 319 -16.19 6.16 8.51
CA ILE A 319 -14.96 6.84 8.11
C ILE A 319 -15.10 8.35 8.33
N LEU A 320 -16.22 8.94 7.89
CA LEU A 320 -16.49 10.37 8.08
C LEU A 320 -16.50 10.74 9.57
N ASP A 321 -17.15 9.93 10.40
CA ASP A 321 -17.19 10.14 11.85
C ASP A 321 -15.78 10.04 12.48
N LEU A 322 -14.95 9.09 12.03
CA LEU A 322 -13.55 8.98 12.48
C LEU A 322 -12.73 10.21 12.11
N LEU A 323 -12.89 10.69 10.87
CA LEU A 323 -12.18 11.88 10.37
C LEU A 323 -12.63 13.16 11.08
N ASP A 324 -13.92 13.28 11.40
CA ASP A 324 -14.47 14.42 12.13
C ASP A 324 -14.02 14.43 13.60
N LYS A 325 -14.18 13.31 14.32
CA LYS A 325 -13.76 13.17 15.73
C LYS A 325 -12.28 13.49 15.93
N SER A 326 -11.43 13.12 14.98
CA SER A 326 -9.99 13.34 15.08
C SER A 326 -9.52 14.71 14.58
N LYS A 327 -10.40 15.52 14.00
CA LYS A 327 -10.09 16.86 13.50
C LYS A 327 -9.65 17.81 14.61
N ASP A 328 -10.37 17.81 15.73
CA ASP A 328 -10.05 18.63 16.90
C ASP A 328 -8.67 18.32 17.48
N ALA A 329 -8.27 17.04 17.48
CA ALA A 329 -6.98 16.59 17.97
C ALA A 329 -5.83 17.09 17.09
N VAL A 330 -6.05 17.06 15.77
CA VAL A 330 -5.14 17.56 14.73
C VAL A 330 -4.95 19.07 14.86
N ASP A 331 -6.04 19.83 14.98
CA ASP A 331 -6.01 21.29 15.02
C ASP A 331 -5.34 21.82 16.30
N ARG A 332 -5.57 21.16 17.44
CA ARG A 332 -5.04 21.58 18.74
C ARG A 332 -3.65 21.04 19.07
N LYS A 333 -3.06 20.18 18.21
CA LYS A 333 -1.75 19.54 18.42
C LYS A 333 -1.59 18.87 19.79
N SER A 334 -2.68 18.32 20.34
CA SER A 334 -2.73 17.76 21.71
C SER A 334 -2.86 16.23 21.72
N TYR A 335 -2.33 15.58 20.69
CA TYR A 335 -2.43 14.14 20.45
C TYR A 335 -1.61 13.28 21.43
N GLU A 336 -0.76 13.90 22.25
CA GLU A 336 0.10 13.23 23.24
C GLU A 336 -0.51 13.19 24.64
N GLU A 337 -1.61 13.91 24.90
CA GLU A 337 -2.15 14.08 26.26
C GLU A 337 -3.32 13.15 26.59
N LYS A 338 -4.10 12.73 25.58
CA LYS A 338 -5.29 11.88 25.75
C LYS A 338 -5.71 11.19 24.46
N ILE A 339 -6.66 10.27 24.59
CA ILE A 339 -7.40 9.68 23.46
C ILE A 339 -8.50 10.64 23.03
N TRP A 340 -8.72 10.74 21.72
CA TRP A 340 -9.76 11.55 21.09
C TRP A 340 -10.81 10.70 20.39
N ILE A 341 -10.42 9.48 19.99
CA ILE A 341 -11.26 8.52 19.29
C ILE A 341 -11.52 7.35 20.23
N VAL A 342 -12.74 7.29 20.75
CA VAL A 342 -13.24 6.18 21.57
C VAL A 342 -14.33 5.45 20.80
#